data_AF-A0A8J7HT74-F1
#
_entry.id   AF-A0A8J7HT74-F1
#
_cell.length_a   1.000
_cell.length_b   1.000
_cell.length_c   1.000
_cell.angle_alpha   90.00
_cell.angle_beta   90.00
_cell.angle_gamma   90.00
#
_symmetry.space_group_name_H-M   'P 1'
#
loop_
_entity.id
_entity.type
_entity.pdbx_description
1 polymer ?
#
loop_
_entity_poly.entity_id
_entity_poly.type
_entity_poly.pdbx_seq_one_letter_code
_entity_poly.pdbx_strand_id
1 'polypeptide(L)'
;MSILQLLTQINGIAQIWAADGQFLGLLSTDRYDPNSISNFQGNHGSYHGIYSIRNPHGLYGGEHGIYSPYNPYCNNPPIITYQGQPVLMVTRNSYAHHNKSSIIDYRSRFSARCIRTTRLLTRPF
;
A
#
# COMPACT_ATOMS: atom_id res chain seq x y z
N MET A 1 20.60 2.61 12.87
CA MET A 1 19.13 2.76 12.91
C MET A 1 18.52 1.38 13.04
N SER A 2 17.74 1.12 14.09
CA SER A 2 17.10 -0.19 14.30
C SER A 2 15.86 -0.34 13.40
N ILE A 3 15.55 -1.55 12.94
CA ILE A 3 14.37 -1.84 12.11
C ILE A 3 13.06 -1.40 12.79
N LEU A 4 13.01 -1.46 14.13
CA LEU A 4 11.85 -1.03 14.90
C LEU A 4 11.69 0.50 14.89
N GLN A 5 12.80 1.25 14.88
CA GLN A 5 12.76 2.72 14.78
C GLN A 5 12.28 3.17 13.39
N LEU A 6 12.68 2.46 12.33
CA LEU A 6 12.22 2.72 10.97
C LEU A 6 10.70 2.50 10.83
N LEU A 7 10.18 1.41 11.39
CA LEU A 7 8.74 1.09 11.34
C LEU A 7 7.89 2.10 12.12
N THR A 8 8.41 2.62 13.22
CA THR A 8 7.75 3.73 13.95
C THR A 8 7.82 5.05 13.17
N GLN A 9 8.88 5.29 12.40
CA GLN A 9 9.06 6.53 11.64
C GLN A 9 8.17 6.62 10.41
N ILE A 10 7.82 5.49 9.77
CA ILE A 10 6.93 5.50 8.60
C ILE A 10 5.44 5.48 8.98
N ASN A 11 5.11 5.09 10.21
CA ASN A 11 3.74 5.00 10.71
C ASN A 11 3.09 6.39 10.80
N GLY A 12 2.03 6.62 10.02
CA GLY A 12 1.33 7.90 9.98
C GLY A 12 2.00 8.99 9.12
N ILE A 13 3.11 8.67 8.45
CA ILE A 13 3.85 9.61 7.58
C ILE A 13 3.90 9.11 6.15
N ALA A 14 4.01 7.79 5.94
CA ALA A 14 4.03 7.23 4.60
C ALA A 14 2.65 7.33 3.95
N GLN A 15 2.63 7.75 2.70
CA GLN A 15 1.41 7.98 1.91
C GLN A 15 1.39 7.02 0.72
N ILE A 16 0.20 6.54 0.40
CA ILE A 16 -0.02 5.65 -0.75
C ILE A 16 -0.67 6.45 -1.87
N TRP A 17 -0.06 6.38 -3.04
CA TRP A 17 -0.48 7.09 -4.24
C TRP A 17 -0.68 6.08 -5.36
N ALA A 18 -1.81 6.20 -6.06
CA ALA A 18 -2.02 5.49 -7.31
C ALA A 18 -1.19 6.12 -8.44
N ALA A 19 -1.03 5.38 -9.53
CA ALA A 19 -0.23 5.84 -10.67
C ALA A 19 -0.86 7.03 -11.43
N ASP A 20 -2.16 7.25 -11.29
CA ASP A 20 -2.88 8.42 -11.81
C ASP A 20 -2.77 9.65 -10.89
N GLY A 21 -2.05 9.54 -9.77
CA GLY A 21 -1.93 10.60 -8.78
C GLY A 21 -3.08 10.65 -7.77
N GLN A 22 -3.97 9.65 -7.76
CA GLN A 22 -5.00 9.57 -6.73
C GLN A 22 -4.38 9.22 -5.38
N PHE A 23 -4.74 9.98 -4.34
CA PHE A 23 -4.39 9.67 -2.96
C PHE A 23 -5.23 8.50 -2.46
N LEU A 24 -4.56 7.45 -1.98
CA LEU A 24 -5.18 6.20 -1.53
C LEU A 24 -5.15 6.00 -0.01
N GLY A 25 -4.47 6.89 0.73
CA GLY A 25 -4.46 6.89 2.19
C GLY A 25 -3.07 6.96 2.80
N LEU A 26 -3.05 7.16 4.12
CA LEU A 26 -1.86 7.10 4.97
C LEU A 26 -1.64 5.67 5.45
N LEU A 27 -0.38 5.24 5.40
CA LEU A 27 0.11 4.03 6.05
C LEU A 27 0.25 4.31 7.56
N SER A 28 -0.90 4.36 8.23
CA SER A 28 -1.02 4.56 9.67
C SER A 28 -1.65 3.33 10.31
N THR A 29 -1.22 2.98 11.53
CA THR A 29 -1.92 2.01 12.39
C THR A 29 -3.07 2.64 13.16
N ASP A 30 -3.19 3.97 13.13
CA ASP A 30 -4.30 4.66 13.77
C ASP A 30 -5.61 4.30 13.05
N ARG A 31 -6.59 3.82 13.81
CA ARG A 31 -7.91 3.44 13.29
C ARG A 31 -8.90 4.60 13.29
N TYR A 32 -8.56 5.72 13.92
CA TYR A 32 -9.42 6.89 14.07
C TYR A 32 -9.06 8.00 13.09
N ASP A 33 -7.85 7.97 12.52
CA ASP A 33 -7.45 8.90 11.48
C ASP A 33 -8.30 8.66 10.20
N PRO A 34 -9.00 9.68 9.67
CA PRO A 34 -9.85 9.54 8.48
C PRO A 34 -9.08 9.18 7.21
N ASN A 35 -7.80 9.53 7.13
CA ASN A 35 -6.93 9.25 5.99
C ASN A 35 -6.19 7.90 6.13
N SER A 36 -6.22 7.28 7.30
CA SER A 36 -5.53 6.02 7.55
C SER A 36 -6.17 4.84 6.84
N ILE A 37 -5.36 4.01 6.19
CA ILE A 37 -5.82 2.73 5.61
C ILE A 37 -6.23 1.69 6.67
N SER A 38 -5.83 1.91 7.93
CA SER A 38 -6.25 1.07 9.06
C SER A 38 -7.61 1.50 9.62
N ASN A 39 -8.14 2.64 9.18
CA ASN A 39 -9.50 3.07 9.49
C ASN A 39 -10.49 2.36 8.56
N PHE A 40 -11.08 1.28 9.05
CA PHE A 40 -12.05 0.45 8.33
C PHE A 40 -13.37 1.18 8.02
N GLN A 41 -13.63 2.31 8.65
CA GLN A 41 -14.83 3.12 8.40
C GLN A 41 -14.50 4.37 7.57
N GLY A 42 -13.21 4.68 7.37
CA GLY A 42 -12.74 5.81 6.59
C GLY A 42 -12.76 5.57 5.08
N ASN A 43 -12.62 6.65 4.31
CA ASN A 43 -12.72 6.61 2.84
C ASN A 43 -11.62 5.77 2.17
N HIS A 44 -10.47 5.62 2.83
CA HIS A 44 -9.26 5.00 2.31
C HIS A 44 -8.99 3.58 2.87
N GLY A 45 -9.65 3.21 3.97
CA GLY A 45 -9.53 1.89 4.61
C GLY A 45 -10.82 1.07 4.62
N SER A 46 -11.96 1.64 4.22
CA SER A 46 -13.25 0.93 4.16
C SER A 46 -13.36 -0.02 2.99
N TYR A 47 -14.11 -1.12 3.16
CA TYR A 47 -14.43 -2.04 2.06
C TYR A 47 -15.36 -1.43 1.00
N HIS A 48 -16.03 -0.31 1.32
CA HIS A 48 -16.95 0.36 0.41
C HIS A 48 -16.40 1.68 -0.13
N GLY A 49 -15.21 2.10 0.31
CA GLY A 49 -14.59 3.35 -0.15
C GLY A 49 -14.21 3.28 -1.62
N ILE A 50 -14.61 4.27 -2.42
CA ILE A 50 -14.28 4.34 -3.86
C ILE A 50 -12.76 4.48 -4.10
N TYR A 51 -12.05 5.15 -3.19
CA TYR A 51 -10.59 5.35 -3.21
C TYR A 51 -9.85 4.42 -2.23
N SER A 52 -10.54 3.41 -1.71
CA SER A 52 -9.95 2.50 -0.72
C SER A 52 -9.23 1.35 -1.39
N ILE A 53 -8.00 1.09 -0.94
CA ILE A 53 -7.20 -0.09 -1.32
C ILE A 53 -7.85 -1.38 -0.80
N ARG A 54 -8.78 -1.28 0.15
CA ARG A 54 -9.46 -2.44 0.75
C ARG A 54 -10.79 -2.75 0.08
N ASN A 55 -11.24 -1.93 -0.87
CA ASN A 55 -12.46 -2.18 -1.62
C ASN A 55 -12.22 -3.23 -2.71
N PRO A 56 -12.77 -4.46 -2.58
CA PRO A 56 -12.52 -5.56 -3.52
C PRO A 56 -13.17 -5.35 -4.90
N HIS A 57 -14.06 -4.37 -5.02
CA HIS A 57 -14.72 -4.01 -6.28
C HIS A 57 -14.27 -2.63 -6.80
N GLY A 58 -13.32 -1.98 -6.13
CA GLY A 58 -12.80 -0.67 -6.51
C GLY A 58 -11.64 -0.73 -7.50
N LEU A 59 -11.37 0.39 -8.17
CA LEU A 59 -10.26 0.54 -9.12
C LEU A 59 -8.87 0.36 -8.48
N TYR A 60 -8.76 0.64 -7.18
CA TYR A 60 -7.51 0.68 -6.42
C TYR A 60 -7.33 -0.50 -5.44
N GLY A 61 -8.37 -1.31 -5.24
CA GLY A 61 -8.36 -2.43 -4.28
C GLY A 61 -8.91 -3.74 -4.83
N GLY A 62 -9.56 -3.72 -5.98
CA GLY A 62 -10.19 -4.89 -6.57
C GLY A 62 -9.26 -5.73 -7.43
N GLU A 63 -9.57 -7.01 -7.60
CA GLU A 63 -8.72 -7.93 -8.37
C GLU A 63 -8.63 -7.60 -9.86
N HIS A 64 -9.59 -6.84 -10.38
CA HIS A 64 -9.63 -6.35 -11.77
C HIS A 64 -9.34 -4.86 -11.90
N GLY A 65 -8.98 -4.17 -10.82
CA GLY A 65 -8.68 -2.75 -10.84
C GLY A 65 -7.40 -2.45 -11.62
N ILE A 66 -7.41 -1.44 -12.48
CA ILE A 66 -6.24 -1.05 -13.29
C ILE A 66 -5.10 -0.43 -12.48
N TYR A 67 -5.42 0.13 -11.31
CA TYR A 67 -4.48 0.71 -10.34
C TYR A 67 -4.43 -0.10 -9.05
N SER A 68 -4.95 -1.33 -9.08
CA SER A 68 -5.04 -2.16 -7.90
C SER A 68 -3.73 -2.92 -7.69
N PRO A 69 -3.19 -2.92 -6.46
CA PRO A 69 -2.03 -3.74 -6.14
C PRO A 69 -2.36 -5.24 -6.18
N TYR A 70 -3.65 -5.62 -6.16
CA TYR A 70 -4.10 -7.00 -6.14
C TYR A 70 -4.22 -7.62 -7.53
N ASN A 71 -4.33 -6.78 -8.56
CA ASN A 71 -4.49 -7.23 -9.93
C ASN A 71 -3.13 -7.75 -10.45
N PRO A 72 -3.01 -9.05 -10.78
CA PRO A 72 -1.76 -9.63 -11.27
C PRO A 72 -1.35 -9.11 -12.65
N TYR A 73 -2.25 -8.44 -13.37
CA TYR A 73 -2.01 -7.81 -14.67
C TYR A 73 -1.98 -6.28 -14.58
N CYS A 74 -1.84 -5.72 -13.37
CA CYS A 74 -1.73 -4.28 -13.17
C CYS A 74 -0.44 -3.75 -13.81
N ASN A 75 -0.58 -2.87 -14.80
CA ASN A 75 0.56 -2.20 -15.45
C ASN A 75 1.09 -1.03 -14.63
N ASN A 76 0.20 -0.38 -13.86
CA ASN A 76 0.48 0.86 -13.16
C ASN A 76 0.09 0.75 -11.68
N PRO A 77 0.86 -0.02 -10.89
CA PRO A 77 0.52 -0.26 -9.50
C PRO A 77 0.82 0.96 -8.62
N PRO A 78 0.19 1.02 -7.42
CA PRO A 78 0.38 2.12 -6.51
C PRO A 78 1.76 2.12 -5.85
N ILE A 79 2.22 3.31 -5.48
CA ILE A 79 3.52 3.59 -4.89
C ILE A 79 3.31 4.15 -3.49
N ILE A 80 4.09 3.65 -2.54
CA ILE A 80 4.22 4.22 -1.20
C ILE A 80 5.36 5.22 -1.22
N THR A 81 5.05 6.44 -0.80
CA THR A 81 5.99 7.53 -0.64
C THR A 81 6.22 7.81 0.85
N TYR A 82 7.45 8.18 1.19
CA TYR A 82 7.83 8.64 2.52
C TYR A 82 8.55 9.97 2.35
N GLN A 83 8.10 11.02 3.03
CA GLN A 83 8.67 12.37 2.92
C GLN A 83 8.77 12.87 1.46
N GLY A 84 7.79 12.51 0.62
CA GLY A 84 7.75 12.89 -0.80
C GLY A 84 8.67 12.08 -1.71
N GLN A 85 9.42 11.10 -1.18
CA GLN A 85 10.25 10.19 -1.96
C GLN A 85 9.54 8.85 -2.15
N PRO A 86 9.49 8.28 -3.37
CA PRO A 86 8.95 6.95 -3.59
C PRO A 86 9.87 5.90 -2.96
N VAL A 87 9.34 5.08 -2.05
CA VAL A 87 10.12 4.08 -1.31
C VAL A 87 9.77 2.67 -1.75
N LEU A 88 8.48 2.38 -1.94
CA LEU A 88 7.99 1.02 -2.18
C LEU A 88 6.92 1.03 -3.26
N MET A 89 6.89 -0.02 -4.07
CA MET A 89 5.85 -0.25 -5.06
C MET A 89 5.03 -1.47 -4.61
N VAL A 90 3.71 -1.32 -4.53
CA VAL A 90 2.84 -2.38 -4.02
C VAL A 90 2.16 -3.05 -5.20
N THR A 91 2.54 -4.29 -5.51
CA THR A 91 1.98 -5.00 -6.65
C THR A 91 2.06 -6.50 -6.46
N ARG A 92 1.02 -7.20 -6.94
CA ARG A 92 0.99 -8.65 -7.08
C ARG A 92 1.44 -9.11 -8.47
N ASN A 93 1.61 -8.18 -9.41
CA ASN A 93 2.13 -8.47 -10.74
C ASN A 93 3.63 -8.79 -10.64
N SER A 94 3.99 -10.05 -10.85
CA SER A 94 5.39 -10.52 -10.81
C SER A 94 6.25 -10.00 -11.97
N TYR A 95 5.63 -9.47 -13.02
CA TYR A 95 6.28 -8.89 -14.18
C TYR A 95 6.43 -7.36 -14.08
N ALA A 96 5.90 -6.75 -13.03
CA ALA A 96 6.01 -5.32 -12.81
C ALA A 96 7.43 -4.98 -12.34
N HIS A 97 8.31 -4.67 -13.30
CA HIS A 97 9.67 -4.23 -13.04
C HIS A 97 9.75 -2.70 -13.10
N HIS A 98 9.97 -2.04 -11.96
CA HIS A 98 10.40 -0.64 -11.93
C HIS A 98 11.84 -0.57 -11.45
N ASN A 99 12.70 0.06 -12.25
CA ASN A 99 14.16 0.03 -12.15
C ASN A 99 14.79 0.58 -10.85
N LYS A 100 14.00 1.01 -9.85
CA LYS A 100 14.50 1.68 -8.62
C LYS A 100 13.65 1.48 -7.36
N SER A 101 12.61 0.65 -7.38
CA SER A 101 11.65 0.53 -6.26
C SER A 101 11.65 -0.88 -5.67
N SER A 102 11.75 -1.01 -4.35
CA SER A 102 11.57 -2.30 -3.68
C SER A 102 10.10 -2.74 -3.80
N ILE A 103 9.88 -3.91 -4.41
CA ILE A 103 8.55 -4.45 -4.72
C ILE A 103 7.97 -5.14 -3.50
N ILE A 104 6.73 -4.80 -3.13
CA ILE A 104 5.96 -5.54 -2.12
C ILE A 104 4.93 -6.47 -2.74
N ASP A 105 5.22 -7.79 -2.68
CA ASP A 105 4.29 -8.84 -3.08
C ASP A 105 3.09 -8.87 -2.12
N TYR A 106 1.99 -8.38 -2.63
CA TYR A 106 0.75 -8.16 -1.90
C TYR A 106 -0.12 -9.43 -1.90
N ARG A 107 0.40 -10.52 -1.31
CA ARG A 107 -0.28 -11.83 -1.26
C ARG A 107 -1.32 -11.97 -0.14
N SER A 108 -1.29 -11.10 0.87
CA SER A 108 -2.14 -11.18 2.06
C SER A 108 -2.77 -9.83 2.33
N ARG A 109 -4.11 -9.80 2.41
CA ARG A 109 -4.97 -8.63 2.69
C ARG A 109 -4.29 -7.64 3.66
N PHE A 110 -4.23 -6.34 3.32
CA PHE A 110 -3.77 -5.24 4.20
C PHE A 110 -4.63 -5.30 5.45
N SER A 111 -4.14 -6.03 6.44
CA SER A 111 -4.50 -5.83 7.82
C SER A 111 -3.46 -4.84 8.34
N ALA A 112 -3.86 -3.95 9.25
CA ALA A 112 -2.97 -3.07 10.02
C ALA A 112 -1.75 -3.79 10.65
N ARG A 113 -1.74 -5.13 10.65
CA ARG A 113 -0.56 -5.98 10.91
C ARG A 113 0.57 -5.88 9.90
N CYS A 114 0.38 -5.32 8.70
CA CYS A 114 1.42 -5.27 7.67
C CYS A 114 2.67 -4.48 8.14
N ILE A 115 2.49 -3.46 8.99
CA ILE A 115 3.59 -2.68 9.61
C ILE A 115 4.32 -3.50 10.69
N ARG A 116 3.66 -4.45 11.35
CA ARG A 116 4.33 -5.39 12.28
C ARG A 116 5.04 -6.55 11.57
N THR A 117 4.67 -6.84 10.33
CA THR A 117 5.14 -8.01 9.57
C THR A 117 5.89 -7.61 8.31
N THR A 118 6.70 -6.55 8.35
CA THR A 118 7.71 -6.28 7.33
C THR A 118 8.88 -7.28 7.50
N ARG A 119 8.58 -8.58 7.39
CA ARG A 119 9.55 -9.69 7.33
C ARG A 119 9.47 -10.46 6.01
N LEU A 120 8.83 -9.87 5.03
CA LEU A 120 8.78 -10.30 3.64
C LEU A 120 9.04 -8.98 2.92
N LEU A 121 10.27 -8.59 2.59
CA LEU A 121 10.91 -8.83 1.29
C LEU A 121 12.38 -8.43 1.33
N THR A 122 13.14 -9.04 2.23
CA THR A 122 14.56 -9.26 1.98
C THR A 122 14.72 -10.75 1.74
N ARG A 123 14.28 -11.24 0.58
CA ARG A 123 14.85 -12.46 0.03
C ARG A 123 16.12 -12.01 -0.69
N PRO A 124 17.32 -12.22 -0.14
CA PRO A 124 18.51 -12.21 -0.99
C PRO A 124 18.40 -13.42 -1.94
N PHE A 125 19.05 -13.28 -3.08
CA PHE A 125 19.17 -14.24 -4.18
C PHE A 125 19.24 -15.71 -3.76
#